data_AF-A0A7Y4H0V2-F1
#
_entry.id   AF-A0A7Y4H0V2-F1
#
_cell.length_a   1.000
_cell.length_b   1.000
_cell.length_c   1.000
_cell.angle_alpha   90.00
_cell.angle_beta   90.00
_cell.angle_gamma   90.00
#
_symmetry.space_group_name_H-M   'P 1'
#
loop_
_entity.id
_entity.type
_entity.pdbx_description
1 polymer ?
#
loop_
_entity_poly.entity_id
_entity_poly.type
_entity_poly.pdbx_seq_one_letter_code
_entity_poly.pdbx_strand_id
1 'polypeptide(L)'
;MAAINVAAFGDVAVFKRSVDALVRDFRSSRRTPGVERIWVPGERSHETRARRASLGIPVAAALFRGLDGVADDLGIPRLVN
;
A
#
# COMPACT_ATOMS: atom_id res chain seq x y z
N MET A 1 -22.13 -2.57 -0.81
CA MET A 1 -21.03 -1.84 -1.51
C MET A 1 -21.62 -0.58 -2.11
N ALA A 2 -20.84 0.51 -2.16
CA ALA A 2 -21.27 1.77 -2.77
C ALA A 2 -20.15 2.34 -3.66
N ALA A 3 -20.55 3.07 -4.71
CA ALA A 3 -19.64 3.81 -5.58
C ALA A 3 -20.23 5.20 -5.83
N ILE A 4 -19.37 6.22 -5.83
CA ILE A 4 -19.76 7.61 -6.10
C ILE A 4 -19.03 8.07 -7.36
N ASN A 5 -19.78 8.51 -8.36
CA ASN A 5 -19.20 9.05 -9.59
C ASN A 5 -18.79 10.52 -9.37
N VAL A 6 -17.49 10.78 -9.24
CA VAL A 6 -16.95 12.14 -9.07
C VAL A 6 -17.35 13.08 -10.22
N ALA A 7 -17.42 12.57 -11.45
CA ALA A 7 -17.78 13.37 -12.62
C ALA A 7 -19.21 13.92 -12.58
N ALA A 8 -20.09 13.31 -11.75
CA ALA A 8 -21.43 13.84 -11.52
C ALA A 8 -21.44 15.12 -10.67
N PHE A 9 -20.32 15.47 -10.03
CA PHE A 9 -20.17 16.62 -9.13
C PHE A 9 -19.23 17.70 -9.67
N GLY A 10 -18.58 17.48 -10.82
CA GLY A 10 -17.69 18.46 -11.44
C GLY A 10 -16.51 17.82 -12.17
N ASP A 11 -15.54 18.66 -12.54
CA ASP A 11 -14.34 18.22 -13.23
C ASP A 11 -13.46 17.32 -12.34
N VAL A 12 -13.16 16.12 -12.84
CA VAL A 12 -12.38 15.11 -12.11
C VAL A 12 -10.94 15.59 -11.84
N ALA A 13 -10.35 16.37 -12.74
CA ALA A 13 -9.00 16.87 -12.54
C ALA A 13 -8.97 17.97 -11.46
N VAL A 14 -9.99 18.84 -11.38
CA VAL A 14 -10.17 19.79 -10.27
C VAL A 14 -10.28 19.03 -8.94
N PHE A 15 -11.13 18.00 -8.86
CA PHE A 15 -11.27 17.20 -7.65
C PHE A 15 -9.93 16.59 -7.20
N LYS A 16 -9.19 15.97 -8.12
CA LYS A 16 -7.86 15.40 -7.83
C LYS A 16 -6.88 16.46 -7.32
N ARG A 17 -6.82 17.64 -7.95
CA ARG A 17 -5.97 18.74 -7.50
C ARG A 17 -6.32 19.23 -6.09
N SER A 18 -7.61 19.26 -5.74
CA SER A 18 -8.06 19.61 -4.38
C SER A 18 -7.63 18.56 -3.35
N VAL A 19 -7.72 17.27 -3.69
CA VAL A 19 -7.19 16.19 -2.84
C VAL A 19 -5.66 16.32 -2.68
N ASP A 20 -4.93 16.63 -3.75
CA ASP A 20 -3.48 16.83 -3.70
C ASP A 20 -3.09 18.05 -2.84
N ALA A 21 -3.89 19.11 -2.83
CA ALA A 21 -3.71 20.25 -1.94
C ALA A 21 -3.87 19.83 -0.47
N LEU A 22 -4.97 19.12 -0.14
CA LEU A 22 -5.22 18.62 1.21
C LEU A 22 -4.09 17.69 1.71
N VAL A 23 -3.57 16.81 0.84
CA VAL A 23 -2.44 15.95 1.17
C VAL A 23 -1.18 16.77 1.48
N ARG A 24 -0.92 17.82 0.72
CA ARG A 24 0.21 18.74 0.98
C ARG A 24 0.06 19.45 2.31
N ASP A 25 -1.14 19.93 2.64
CA ASP A 25 -1.43 20.61 3.90
C ASP A 25 -1.19 19.70 5.11
N PHE A 26 -1.59 18.43 5.04
CA PHE A 26 -1.27 17.45 6.09
C PHE A 26 0.23 17.26 6.25
N ARG A 27 0.99 17.18 5.16
CA ARG A 27 2.45 16.98 5.20
C ARG A 27 3.21 18.19 5.75
N SER A 28 2.70 19.40 5.52
CA SER A 28 3.30 20.65 6.01
C SER A 28 2.83 21.05 7.41
N SER A 29 1.85 20.35 7.98
CA SER A 29 1.32 20.63 9.32
C SER A 29 2.37 20.40 10.41
N ARG A 30 2.22 21.11 11.54
CA ARG A 30 3.10 20.94 12.71
C ARG A 30 3.06 19.49 13.19
N ARG A 31 4.25 18.93 13.39
CA ARG A 31 4.44 17.56 13.89
C ARG A 31 4.58 17.59 15.41
N THR A 32 4.02 16.59 16.07
CA THR A 32 4.29 16.34 17.50
C THR A 32 5.76 15.98 17.68
N PRO A 33 6.43 16.35 18.80
CA PRO A 33 7.79 15.93 19.08
C PRO A 33 7.97 14.41 18.91
N GLY A 34 9.04 14.00 18.22
CA GLY A 34 9.33 12.59 17.92
C GLY A 34 8.62 12.02 16.68
N VAL A 35 7.74 12.77 16.02
CA VAL A 35 7.11 12.35 14.76
C VAL A 35 7.91 12.89 13.57
N GLU A 36 8.58 11.99 12.86
CA GLU A 36 9.41 12.34 11.69
C GLU A 36 8.56 12.81 10.51
N ARG A 37 7.42 12.15 10.24
CA ARG A 37 6.55 12.41 9.09
C ARG A 37 5.08 12.13 9.38
N ILE A 38 4.19 12.97 8.84
CA ILE A 38 2.74 12.75 8.80
C ILE A 38 2.41 11.90 7.57
N TRP A 39 1.73 10.78 7.78
CA TRP A 39 1.34 9.85 6.72
C TRP A 39 -0.10 10.11 6.27
N VAL A 40 -0.35 10.01 4.97
CA VAL A 40 -1.73 9.95 4.46
C VAL A 40 -2.19 8.51 4.23
N PRO A 41 -3.51 8.22 4.33
CA PRO A 41 -4.02 6.89 4.06
C PRO A 41 -3.55 6.34 2.71
N GLY A 42 -3.00 5.12 2.72
CA GLY A 42 -2.48 4.44 1.53
C GLY A 42 -1.02 4.73 1.19
N GLU A 43 -0.37 5.73 1.79
CA GLU A 43 1.02 6.09 1.48
C GLU A 43 2.01 5.00 1.92
N ARG A 44 1.92 4.54 3.18
CA ARG A 44 2.77 3.46 3.70
C ARG A 44 2.65 2.16 2.91
N SER A 45 1.42 1.80 2.52
CA SER A 45 1.17 0.59 1.75
C SER A 45 1.62 0.74 0.30
N HIS A 46 1.54 1.95 -0.28
CA HIS A 46 2.11 2.25 -1.58
C HIS A 46 3.64 2.10 -1.58
N GLU A 47 4.33 2.70 -0.61
CA GLU A 47 5.79 2.57 -0.47
C GLU A 47 6.20 1.10 -0.24
N THR A 48 5.48 0.38 0.62
CA THR A 48 5.71 -1.05 0.88
C THR A 48 5.52 -1.88 -0.39
N ARG A 49 4.49 -1.59 -1.19
CA ARG A 49 4.23 -2.27 -2.46
C ARG A 49 5.35 -2.01 -3.46
N ALA A 50 5.75 -0.75 -3.63
CA ALA A 50 6.83 -0.38 -4.54
C ALA A 50 8.14 -1.11 -4.17
N ARG A 51 8.51 -1.07 -2.88
CA ARG A 51 9.69 -1.79 -2.37
C ARG A 51 9.61 -3.28 -2.61
N ARG A 52 8.48 -3.92 -2.32
CA ARG A 52 8.31 -5.38 -2.47
C ARG A 52 8.24 -5.81 -3.94
N ALA A 53 7.74 -4.96 -4.83
CA ALA A 53 7.78 -5.21 -6.26
C ALA A 53 9.22 -5.20 -6.81
N SER A 54 10.08 -4.33 -6.28
CA SER A 54 11.49 -4.26 -6.71
C SER A 54 12.44 -5.22 -5.97
N LEU A 55 12.18 -5.53 -4.70
CA LEU A 55 13.11 -6.26 -3.82
C LEU A 55 12.58 -7.65 -3.40
N GLY A 56 11.41 -8.04 -3.86
CA GLY A 56 10.73 -9.24 -3.40
C GLY A 56 9.91 -9.04 -2.11
N ILE A 57 9.01 -9.99 -1.85
CA ILE A 57 8.15 -10.00 -0.66
C ILE A 57 8.88 -10.78 0.44
N PRO A 58 9.15 -10.19 1.62
CA PRO A 58 9.71 -10.93 2.72
C PRO A 58 8.68 -11.92 3.27
N VAL A 59 9.03 -13.21 3.24
CA VAL A 59 8.22 -14.31 3.77
C VAL A 59 8.93 -14.87 5.00
N ALA A 60 8.22 -14.97 6.13
CA ALA A 60 8.78 -15.56 7.34
C ALA A 60 9.07 -17.05 7.14
N ALA A 61 10.16 -17.57 7.70
CA ALA A 61 10.58 -18.96 7.50
C ALA A 61 9.49 -20.00 7.89
N ALA A 62 8.70 -19.72 8.93
CA ALA A 62 7.59 -20.59 9.32
C ALA A 62 6.47 -20.63 8.26
N LEU A 63 6.18 -19.49 7.63
CA LEU A 63 5.20 -19.42 6.54
C LEU A 63 5.72 -20.15 5.29
N PHE A 64 7.00 -20.00 4.96
CA PHE A 64 7.61 -20.70 3.83
C PHE A 64 7.50 -22.23 3.99
N ARG A 65 7.80 -22.77 5.19
CA ARG A 65 7.60 -24.20 5.48
C ARG A 65 6.14 -24.64 5.37
N GLY A 66 5.19 -23.79 5.76
CA GLY A 66 3.77 -24.08 5.58
C GLY A 66 3.38 -24.15 4.10
N LEU A 67 3.92 -23.25 3.28
CA LEU A 67 3.71 -23.27 1.83
C LEU A 67 4.36 -24.49 1.17
N ASP A 68 5.54 -24.91 1.63
CA ASP A 68 6.19 -26.13 1.17
C ASP A 68 5.32 -27.36 1.45
N GLY A 69 4.73 -27.46 2.64
CA GLY A 69 3.81 -28.55 2.99
C GLY A 69 2.57 -28.59 2.09
N VAL A 70 1.95 -27.43 1.82
CA VAL A 70 0.82 -27.35 0.89
C VAL A 70 1.23 -27.75 -0.53
N ALA A 71 2.42 -27.38 -0.98
CA ALA A 71 2.93 -27.75 -2.29
C ALA A 71 3.13 -29.27 -2.41
N ASP A 72 3.68 -29.89 -1.36
CA ASP A 72 3.87 -31.34 -1.29
C ASP A 72 2.53 -32.09 -1.32
N ASP A 73 1.55 -31.66 -0.51
CA ASP A 73 0.21 -32.25 -0.44
C ASP A 73 -0.52 -32.21 -1.79
N LEU A 74 -0.31 -31.14 -2.54
CA LEU A 74 -0.90 -30.94 -3.87
C LEU A 74 -0.04 -31.51 -5.02
N GLY A 75 1.16 -32.01 -4.73
CA GLY A 75 2.10 -32.52 -5.73
C GLY A 75 2.60 -31.46 -6.72
N ILE A 76 2.72 -30.20 -6.29
CA ILE A 76 3.18 -29.07 -7.13
C ILE A 76 4.59 -28.59 -6.71
N PRO A 77 5.34 -27.90 -7.60
CA PRO A 77 6.65 -27.37 -7.25
C PRO A 77 6.59 -26.37 -6.08
N ARG A 78 7.55 -26.48 -5.16
CA ARG A 78 7.77 -25.50 -4.10
C ARG A 78 8.29 -24.18 -4.66
N LEU A 79 8.15 -23.11 -3.87
CA LEU A 79 8.72 -21.80 -4.23
C LEU A 79 10.25 -21.88 -4.23
N VAL A 80 10.87 -21.27 -5.23
CA VAL A 80 12.33 -21.04 -5.28
C VAL A 80 12.66 -19.69 -4.68
N ASN A 81 13.73 -19.65 -3.89
CA ASN A 81 14.21 -18.46 -3.19
C ASN A 81 15.14 -17.63 -4.08
#